data_AF-A0AA39VNK2-F1
#
_entry.id   AF-A0AA39VNK2-F1
#
_cell.length_a   1.000
_cell.length_b   1.000
_cell.length_c   1.000
_cell.angle_alpha   90.00
_cell.angle_beta   90.00
_cell.angle_gamma   90.00
#
_symmetry.space_group_name_H-M   'P 1'
#
loop_
_entity.id
_entity.type
_entity.pdbx_description
1 polymer ?
#
loop_
_entity_poly.entity_id
_entity_poly.type
_entity_poly.pdbx_seq_one_letter_code
_entity_poly.pdbx_strand_id
1 'polypeptide(L)'
;MTARLSQSEFSYRFPVVPGRMLVRLHFYSNSYNGHNASNAIFSVSAYNRLDTTKNRFSYLPGSFTLLRNFSTFQTTYALNCAYIVMEYLIAVDGETLTIKFTPSTNSSNAYAFVNGIEVISMPDIYYNDNGLKLVGQDSLIFIDNTTALESVYRINVGGNDISPSGDTCLFRSWYNDQPYLYRETVGVTVTADPSKTIISYPKDMSTYVAPENVYSTARSMGPNPQINKNYNLTWIFSVDVGFYYLVRLHFYEVQAAINQINQRRFNIFLSNETAESGADIIRWVKYKGVPVYKDYAVIVGGEGPQQDLWLALHPDLSEQPQYYDAILNGVEIFKLSDTDDNLARANPIPSPKQNVVDPSKALPSTRAGNSNKHKAIIGGGVGEGLLVALAIGFRVFAVSRHGKDHSPSDGPTWQLPNTTEAMHLPFLQTFAATFHLLRSKLPLKTLMRLYFLGWDVLAKCTRERLMAD
;
A
#
# COMPACT_ATOMS: atom_id res chain seq x y z
N MET A 1 -15.00 -4.82 21.68
CA MET A 1 -14.17 -3.60 21.53
C MET A 1 -14.68 -2.54 22.48
N THR A 2 -13.77 -1.79 23.10
CA THR A 2 -14.08 -0.74 24.07
C THR A 2 -13.85 0.64 23.45
N ALA A 3 -14.63 1.64 23.86
CA ALA A 3 -14.45 3.02 23.46
C ALA A 3 -14.80 3.94 24.64
N ARG A 4 -14.10 5.07 24.76
CA ARG A 4 -14.58 6.21 25.56
C ARG A 4 -15.36 7.12 24.61
N LEU A 5 -16.56 7.52 25.01
CA LEU A 5 -17.40 8.46 24.25
C LEU A 5 -17.97 9.55 25.16
N SER A 6 -18.33 10.69 24.57
CA SER A 6 -18.99 11.80 25.26
C SER A 6 -19.74 12.68 24.27
N GLN A 7 -20.91 13.17 24.66
CA GLN A 7 -21.67 14.21 23.94
C GLN A 7 -21.20 15.63 24.34
N SER A 8 -20.31 15.75 25.32
CA SER A 8 -19.63 16.99 25.69
C SER A 8 -18.14 16.90 25.38
N GLU A 9 -17.47 18.05 25.31
CA GLU A 9 -16.02 18.10 25.10
C GLU A 9 -15.27 17.33 26.21
N PHE A 10 -14.20 16.63 25.83
CA PHE A 10 -13.30 16.01 26.79
C PHE A 10 -11.87 16.06 26.29
N SER A 11 -10.92 15.92 27.21
CA SER A 11 -9.49 15.97 26.88
C SER A 11 -8.70 14.92 27.62
N TYR A 12 -7.57 14.54 27.03
CA TYR A 12 -6.51 13.77 27.66
C TYR A 12 -5.27 14.64 27.78
N ARG A 13 -4.56 14.50 28.89
CA ARG A 13 -3.29 15.20 29.15
C ARG A 13 -2.23 14.14 29.37
N PHE A 14 -1.21 14.14 28.51
CA PHE A 14 -0.11 13.20 28.55
C PHE A 14 1.14 13.93 29.03
N PRO A 15 1.73 13.55 30.17
CA PRO A 15 3.06 14.00 30.53
C PRO A 15 4.06 13.51 29.47
N VAL A 16 4.85 14.41 28.90
CA VAL A 16 5.84 14.10 27.86
C VAL A 16 7.13 14.87 28.12
N VAL A 17 8.24 14.36 27.57
CA VAL A 17 9.48 15.14 27.46
C VAL A 17 9.37 16.01 26.20
N PRO A 18 9.78 17.30 26.24
CA PRO A 18 9.79 18.13 25.05
C PRO A 18 10.50 17.47 23.86
N GLY A 19 9.93 17.62 22.68
CA GLY A 19 10.41 16.99 21.45
C GLY A 19 9.28 16.55 20.53
N ARG A 20 9.63 15.79 19.49
CA ARG A 20 8.67 15.28 18.50
C ARG A 20 7.95 14.05 19.04
N MET A 21 6.63 14.09 19.01
CA MET A 21 5.75 13.01 19.44
C MET A 21 5.01 12.42 18.25
N LEU A 22 5.04 11.11 18.12
CA LEU A 22 4.14 10.34 17.27
C LEU A 22 2.84 10.09 18.03
N VAL A 23 1.72 10.58 17.50
CA VAL A 23 0.38 10.45 18.09
C VAL A 23 -0.48 9.60 17.17
N ARG A 24 -1.05 8.51 17.71
CA ARG A 24 -2.03 7.70 16.97
C ARG A 24 -3.39 7.72 17.62
N LEU A 25 -4.42 7.90 16.81
CA LEU A 25 -5.81 7.87 17.24
C LEU A 25 -6.52 6.69 16.57
N HIS A 26 -7.08 5.79 17.37
CA HIS A 26 -7.72 4.57 16.91
C HIS A 26 -9.24 4.70 16.97
N PHE A 27 -9.89 4.44 15.83
CA PHE A 27 -11.34 4.50 15.69
C PHE A 27 -11.87 3.22 15.05
N TYR A 28 -12.71 2.49 15.77
CA TYR A 28 -13.51 1.40 15.25
C TYR A 28 -14.96 1.87 15.13
N SER A 29 -15.47 1.94 13.90
CA SER A 29 -16.80 2.49 13.63
C SER A 29 -17.89 1.48 14.03
N ASN A 30 -18.58 1.74 15.14
CA ASN A 30 -19.70 0.93 15.60
C ASN A 30 -20.65 1.75 16.48
N SER A 31 -21.80 1.19 16.79
CA SER A 31 -22.71 1.75 17.80
C SER A 31 -22.21 1.39 19.20
N TYR A 32 -22.09 2.39 20.08
CA TYR A 32 -21.59 2.23 21.45
C TYR A 32 -22.61 2.76 22.44
N ASN A 33 -22.96 1.99 23.47
CA ASN A 33 -23.90 2.38 24.53
C ASN A 33 -25.22 2.97 23.99
N GLY A 34 -25.75 2.42 22.90
CA GLY A 34 -26.98 2.90 22.26
C GLY A 34 -26.81 4.12 21.34
N HIS A 35 -25.63 4.73 21.28
CA HIS A 35 -25.32 5.80 20.32
C HIS A 35 -24.99 5.20 18.95
N ASN A 36 -25.70 5.64 17.91
CA ASN A 36 -25.50 5.17 16.55
C ASN A 36 -24.14 5.64 15.99
N ALA A 37 -23.42 4.78 15.28
CA ALA A 37 -22.15 5.10 14.61
C ALA A 37 -22.24 6.35 13.71
N SER A 38 -23.37 6.58 13.03
CA SER A 38 -23.56 7.74 12.14
C SER A 38 -23.54 9.08 12.86
N ASN A 39 -23.78 9.10 14.17
CA ASN A 39 -23.79 10.31 14.98
C ASN A 39 -22.41 10.63 15.57
N ALA A 40 -21.40 9.80 15.34
CA ALA A 40 -20.03 10.09 15.73
C ALA A 40 -19.42 11.13 14.78
N ILE A 41 -19.71 12.40 15.05
CA ILE A 41 -19.24 13.55 14.27
C ILE A 41 -18.57 14.52 15.23
N PHE A 42 -17.26 14.70 15.08
CA PHE A 42 -16.46 15.47 16.05
C PHE A 42 -15.19 16.04 15.46
N SER A 43 -14.54 16.92 16.21
CA SER A 43 -13.22 17.47 15.91
C SER A 43 -12.22 17.02 16.96
N VAL A 44 -10.94 16.96 16.57
CA VAL A 44 -9.82 16.64 17.47
C VAL A 44 -8.74 17.69 17.31
N SER A 45 -8.30 18.26 18.43
CA SER A 45 -7.22 19.24 18.49
C SER A 45 -6.12 18.78 19.43
N ALA A 46 -4.87 19.05 19.05
CA ALA A 46 -3.71 18.78 19.88
C ALA A 46 -3.07 20.10 20.32
N TYR A 47 -2.93 20.31 21.63
CA TYR A 47 -2.28 21.49 22.20
C TYR A 47 -0.87 21.10 22.65
N ASN A 48 0.11 21.82 22.12
CA ASN A 48 1.52 21.41 22.16
C ASN A 48 2.48 22.49 22.70
N ARG A 49 1.97 23.68 23.05
CA ARG A 49 2.80 24.81 23.50
C ARG A 49 2.49 25.24 24.93
N LEU A 50 3.54 25.55 25.68
CA LEU A 50 3.44 26.17 27.00
C LEU A 50 3.13 27.67 26.83
N ASP A 51 1.98 28.12 27.33
CA ASP A 51 1.68 29.56 27.43
C ASP A 51 2.52 30.17 28.57
N THR A 52 3.62 30.83 28.21
CA THR A 52 4.45 31.57 29.17
C THR A 52 3.96 33.00 29.41
N THR A 53 2.85 33.41 28.78
CA THR A 53 2.43 34.82 28.73
C THR A 53 1.17 35.17 29.53
N LYS A 54 0.35 34.22 29.99
CA LYS A 54 -0.89 34.57 30.72
C LYS A 54 -1.22 33.70 31.93
N ASN A 55 -1.29 34.35 33.08
CA ASN A 55 -1.79 33.86 34.36
C ASN A 55 -3.34 33.71 34.40
N ARG A 56 -4.00 33.48 33.25
CA ARG A 56 -5.44 33.19 33.14
C ARG A 56 -5.72 32.35 31.90
N PHE A 57 -6.46 31.26 32.10
CA PHE A 57 -7.06 30.37 31.10
C PHE A 57 -7.50 31.10 29.81
N SER A 58 -6.62 31.16 28.82
CA SER A 58 -6.97 31.49 27.44
C SER A 58 -6.18 30.57 26.52
N TYR A 59 -6.90 29.71 25.77
CA TYR A 59 -6.32 28.88 24.72
C TYR A 59 -5.71 29.79 23.64
N LEU A 60 -4.38 29.79 23.52
CA LEU A 60 -3.56 30.61 22.62
C LEU A 60 -2.98 29.77 21.46
N PRO A 61 -2.49 30.39 20.37
CA PRO A 61 -1.89 29.71 19.21
C PRO A 61 -0.72 28.81 19.63
N GLY A 62 -0.76 27.56 19.14
CA GLY A 62 -0.08 26.39 19.72
C GLY A 62 -1.03 25.20 19.78
N SER A 63 -1.92 25.08 18.80
CA SER A 63 -2.89 24.00 18.72
C SER A 63 -3.09 23.56 17.29
N PHE A 64 -2.79 22.30 16.99
CA PHE A 64 -3.07 21.72 15.69
C PHE A 64 -4.49 21.17 15.63
N THR A 65 -5.25 21.53 14.59
CA THR A 65 -6.52 20.87 14.29
C THR A 65 -6.21 19.59 13.52
N LEU A 66 -6.26 18.44 14.20
CA LEU A 66 -5.97 17.14 13.61
C LEU A 66 -7.14 16.61 12.79
N LEU A 67 -8.36 16.80 13.31
CA LEU A 67 -9.61 16.36 12.70
C LEU A 67 -10.68 17.45 12.88
N ARG A 68 -11.53 17.65 11.87
CA ARG A 68 -12.61 18.64 11.90
C ARG A 68 -13.85 18.04 11.28
N ASN A 69 -14.96 18.08 12.02
CA ASN A 69 -16.25 17.52 11.57
C ASN A 69 -16.11 16.08 11.01
N PHE A 70 -15.21 15.30 11.62
CA PHE A 70 -14.83 13.97 11.18
C PHE A 70 -15.94 12.97 11.50
N SER A 71 -16.33 12.19 10.49
CA SER A 71 -17.26 11.07 10.62
C SER A 71 -16.51 9.76 10.40
N THR A 72 -16.36 8.99 11.46
CA THR A 72 -15.77 7.64 11.38
C THR A 72 -16.64 6.73 10.53
N PHE A 73 -17.97 6.81 10.65
CA PHE A 73 -18.91 6.02 9.88
C PHE A 73 -18.79 6.28 8.37
N GLN A 74 -18.85 7.55 7.96
CA GLN A 74 -18.71 7.88 6.54
C GLN A 74 -17.34 7.48 6.00
N THR A 75 -16.27 7.73 6.78
CA THR A 75 -14.90 7.41 6.36
C THR A 75 -14.68 5.90 6.18
N THR A 76 -15.04 5.10 7.19
CA THR A 76 -14.93 3.63 7.14
C THR A 76 -15.76 3.04 6.00
N TYR A 77 -16.96 3.58 5.78
CA TYR A 77 -17.84 3.16 4.69
C TYR A 77 -17.25 3.48 3.31
N ALA A 78 -16.67 4.68 3.12
CA ALA A 78 -16.05 5.06 1.85
C ALA A 78 -14.76 4.25 1.55
N LEU A 79 -13.96 3.96 2.58
CA LEU A 79 -12.71 3.20 2.45
C LEU A 79 -12.90 1.68 2.49
N ASN A 80 -14.13 1.21 2.69
CA ASN A 80 -14.46 -0.21 2.87
C ASN A 80 -13.60 -0.90 3.95
N CYS A 81 -13.38 -0.21 5.07
CA CYS A 81 -12.62 -0.72 6.22
C CYS A 81 -13.48 -0.70 7.49
N ALA A 82 -13.09 -1.47 8.51
CA ALA A 82 -13.84 -1.52 9.78
C ALA A 82 -13.30 -0.57 10.85
N TYR A 83 -12.02 -0.20 10.75
CA TYR A 83 -11.33 0.70 11.67
C TYR A 83 -10.39 1.63 10.91
N ILE A 84 -10.03 2.74 11.55
CA ILE A 84 -9.12 3.76 11.07
C ILE A 84 -8.09 4.03 12.17
N VAL A 85 -6.84 4.18 11.78
CA VAL A 85 -5.77 4.71 12.63
C VAL A 85 -5.27 5.98 11.96
N MET A 86 -5.37 7.10 12.66
CA MET A 86 -4.81 8.37 12.21
C MET A 86 -3.48 8.59 12.93
N GLU A 87 -2.41 8.86 12.19
CA GLU A 87 -1.05 9.00 12.74
C GLU A 87 -0.50 10.41 12.44
N TYR A 88 -0.05 11.09 13.50
CA TYR A 88 0.44 12.46 13.45
C TYR A 88 1.81 12.59 14.10
N LEU A 89 2.65 13.49 13.58
CA LEU A 89 3.90 13.93 14.19
C LEU A 89 3.73 15.36 14.67
N ILE A 90 3.87 15.58 15.98
CA ILE A 90 3.62 16.86 16.62
C ILE A 90 4.83 17.21 17.48
N ALA A 91 5.46 18.36 17.22
CA ALA A 91 6.48 18.90 18.12
C ALA A 91 5.80 19.44 19.38
N VAL A 92 6.34 19.13 20.54
CA VAL A 92 5.83 19.59 21.84
C VAL A 92 6.95 20.33 22.56
N ASP A 93 6.72 21.60 22.86
CA ASP A 93 7.70 22.45 23.56
C ASP A 93 7.63 22.28 25.09
N GLY A 94 6.44 21.93 25.60
CA GLY A 94 6.16 21.80 27.02
C GLY A 94 6.25 20.36 27.55
N GLU A 95 5.93 20.20 28.82
CA GLU A 95 5.94 18.90 29.52
C GLU A 95 4.60 18.14 29.39
N THR A 96 3.64 18.68 28.63
CA THR A 96 2.31 18.08 28.50
C THR A 96 1.77 18.25 27.09
N LEU A 97 1.38 17.14 26.47
CA LEU A 97 0.57 17.12 25.26
C LEU A 97 -0.90 16.95 25.64
N THR A 98 -1.77 17.84 25.18
CA THR A 98 -3.22 17.72 25.42
C THR A 98 -3.95 17.38 24.13
N ILE A 99 -4.71 16.28 24.11
CA ILE A 99 -5.59 15.91 23.00
C ILE A 99 -7.03 16.15 23.41
N LYS A 100 -7.72 17.06 22.72
CA LYS A 100 -9.10 17.45 22.97
C LYS A 100 -10.02 16.91 21.89
N PHE A 101 -11.14 16.33 22.31
CA PHE A 101 -12.22 15.86 21.46
C PHE A 101 -13.44 16.75 21.66
N THR A 102 -13.97 17.30 20.58
CA THR A 102 -15.12 18.23 20.58
C THR A 102 -16.21 17.68 19.67
N PRO A 103 -17.33 17.17 20.22
CA PRO A 103 -18.50 16.79 19.43
C PRO A 103 -19.02 17.95 18.58
N SER A 104 -19.58 17.63 17.41
CA SER A 104 -20.16 18.64 16.52
C SER A 104 -21.40 19.29 17.14
N THR A 105 -21.51 20.61 17.05
CA THR A 105 -22.71 21.35 17.49
C THR A 105 -23.83 21.33 16.47
N ASN A 106 -23.58 20.81 15.26
CA ASN A 106 -24.55 20.81 14.16
C ASN A 106 -25.66 19.75 14.33
N SER A 107 -25.51 18.82 15.27
CA SER A 107 -26.50 17.78 15.58
C SER A 107 -26.57 17.57 17.09
N SER A 108 -27.78 17.56 17.65
CA SER A 108 -28.01 17.36 19.08
C SER A 108 -27.59 15.98 19.59
N ASN A 109 -27.47 15.00 18.69
CA ASN A 109 -27.07 13.64 19.01
C ASN A 109 -25.59 13.37 18.73
N ALA A 110 -24.84 14.37 18.25
CA ALA A 110 -23.43 14.20 17.94
C ALA A 110 -22.64 13.84 19.20
N TYR A 111 -21.67 12.95 19.04
CA TYR A 111 -20.73 12.60 20.09
C TYR A 111 -19.33 12.41 19.51
N ALA A 112 -18.34 12.57 20.38
CA ALA A 112 -16.97 12.22 20.10
C ALA A 112 -16.61 10.92 20.81
N PHE A 113 -15.77 10.11 20.18
CA PHE A 113 -15.28 8.88 20.80
C PHE A 113 -13.87 8.56 20.34
N VAL A 114 -13.21 7.68 21.09
CA VAL A 114 -11.90 7.11 20.74
C VAL A 114 -11.77 5.71 21.34
N ASN A 115 -11.18 4.78 20.59
CA ASN A 115 -10.93 3.41 21.06
C ASN A 115 -9.56 3.29 21.74
N GLY A 116 -8.57 4.02 21.24
CA GLY A 116 -7.20 4.01 21.75
C GLY A 116 -6.44 5.27 21.33
N ILE A 117 -5.49 5.68 22.17
CA ILE A 117 -4.56 6.78 21.88
C ILE A 117 -3.16 6.27 22.19
N GLU A 118 -2.25 6.38 21.23
CA GLU A 118 -0.81 6.14 21.43
C GLU A 118 -0.09 7.49 21.38
N VAL A 119 0.85 7.70 22.30
CA VAL A 119 1.77 8.85 22.32
C VAL A 119 3.16 8.30 22.51
N ILE A 120 4.00 8.42 21.49
CA ILE A 120 5.33 7.78 21.43
C ILE A 120 6.35 8.87 21.12
N SER A 121 7.38 9.00 21.96
CA SER A 121 8.51 9.89 21.66
C SER A 121 9.26 9.41 20.44
N MET A 122 9.57 10.33 19.53
CA MET A 122 10.20 10.02 18.25
C MET A 122 11.34 11.00 17.96
N PRO A 123 12.47 10.56 17.41
CA PRO A 123 13.51 11.46 16.92
C PRO A 123 13.00 12.29 15.73
N ASP A 124 13.49 13.52 15.58
CA ASP A 124 12.99 14.44 14.54
C ASP A 124 13.61 14.17 13.15
N ILE A 125 13.34 12.99 12.60
CA ILE A 125 13.93 12.50 11.33
C ILE A 125 13.31 13.11 10.07
N TYR A 126 12.29 13.96 10.22
CA TYR A 126 11.61 14.65 9.12
C TYR A 126 11.82 16.18 9.16
N TYR A 127 12.54 16.68 10.17
CA TYR A 127 12.91 18.08 10.28
C TYR A 127 13.81 18.51 9.11
N ASN A 128 13.48 19.64 8.51
CA ASN A 128 14.28 20.27 7.47
C ASN A 128 14.09 21.79 7.47
N ASP A 129 15.02 22.50 8.10
CA ASP A 129 15.10 23.97 8.13
C ASP A 129 15.91 24.57 6.97
N ASN A 130 16.62 23.73 6.19
CA ASN A 130 17.28 24.15 4.96
C ASN A 130 16.27 24.35 3.81
N GLY A 131 15.03 23.88 3.98
CA GLY A 131 13.96 23.96 3.01
C GLY A 131 14.00 22.84 1.97
N LEU A 132 12.81 22.37 1.61
CA LEU A 132 12.56 21.41 0.54
C LEU A 132 12.09 22.16 -0.70
N LYS A 133 12.73 21.92 -1.84
CA LYS A 133 12.25 22.46 -3.10
C LYS A 133 10.88 21.88 -3.42
N LEU A 134 9.92 22.76 -3.70
CA LEU A 134 8.60 22.37 -4.17
C LEU A 134 8.72 21.89 -5.63
N VAL A 135 8.28 20.67 -5.91
CA VAL A 135 8.35 20.10 -7.26
C VAL A 135 7.56 20.98 -8.25
N GLY A 136 8.18 21.28 -9.40
CA GLY A 136 7.61 22.14 -10.44
C GLY A 136 7.67 23.65 -10.13
N GLN A 137 8.20 24.07 -8.98
CA GLN A 137 8.26 25.48 -8.59
C GLN A 137 9.64 25.87 -8.01
N ASP A 138 9.97 27.15 -8.04
CA ASP A 138 11.17 27.72 -7.41
C ASP A 138 10.83 28.31 -6.02
N SER A 139 10.10 27.53 -5.22
CA SER A 139 9.76 27.85 -3.83
C SER A 139 10.27 26.77 -2.89
N LEU A 140 10.49 27.15 -1.63
CA LEU A 140 10.94 26.26 -0.57
C LEU A 140 9.82 26.05 0.46
N ILE A 141 9.69 24.82 0.94
CA ILE A 141 8.84 24.42 2.04
C ILE A 141 9.73 24.01 3.21
N PHE A 142 9.50 24.60 4.38
CA PHE A 142 10.26 24.30 5.59
C PHE A 142 9.45 23.34 6.47
N ILE A 143 10.14 22.40 7.13
CA ILE A 143 9.53 21.49 8.10
C ILE A 143 10.28 21.67 9.41
N ASP A 144 9.67 22.35 10.37
CA ASP A 144 10.29 22.65 11.65
C ASP A 144 9.37 22.28 12.84
N ASN A 145 9.63 22.83 14.02
CA ASN A 145 8.82 22.57 15.22
C ASN A 145 7.43 23.22 15.18
N THR A 146 7.16 24.09 14.20
CA THR A 146 5.85 24.70 13.98
C THR A 146 5.00 23.91 12.98
N THR A 147 5.60 22.92 12.29
CA THR A 147 4.88 22.09 11.32
C THR A 147 4.46 20.76 11.95
N ALA A 148 3.15 20.47 11.92
CA ALA A 148 2.65 19.13 12.22
C ALA A 148 2.51 18.31 10.92
N LEU A 149 2.73 17.00 11.02
CA LEU A 149 2.63 16.10 9.89
C LEU A 149 1.56 15.04 10.17
N GLU A 150 0.74 14.69 9.17
CA GLU A 150 -0.11 13.50 9.17
C GLU A 150 0.49 12.46 8.22
N SER A 151 0.79 11.26 8.72
CA SER A 151 1.24 10.15 7.88
C SER A 151 0.04 9.57 7.12
N VAL A 152 -0.03 9.82 5.80
CA VAL A 152 -1.13 9.33 4.96
C VAL A 152 -0.80 8.02 4.26
N TYR A 153 0.46 7.80 3.89
CA TYR A 153 0.93 6.55 3.30
C TYR A 153 2.33 6.20 3.80
N ARG A 154 2.55 4.90 4.06
CA ARG A 154 3.86 4.32 4.38
C ARG A 154 3.99 2.94 3.76
N ILE A 155 4.84 2.83 2.75
CA ILE A 155 4.82 1.74 1.77
C ILE A 155 6.17 1.05 1.72
N ASN A 156 6.17 -0.28 1.87
CA ASN A 156 7.29 -1.16 1.59
C ASN A 156 7.20 -1.63 0.13
N VAL A 157 8.02 -1.05 -0.75
CA VAL A 157 7.88 -1.24 -2.20
C VAL A 157 8.48 -2.58 -2.62
N GLY A 158 7.66 -3.42 -3.23
CA GLY A 158 8.03 -4.77 -3.65
C GLY A 158 8.23 -5.77 -2.51
N GLY A 159 8.04 -5.34 -1.26
CA GLY A 159 8.12 -6.18 -0.06
C GLY A 159 6.76 -6.49 0.56
N ASN A 160 6.77 -7.30 1.62
CA ASN A 160 5.57 -7.61 2.39
C ASN A 160 5.23 -6.49 3.39
N ASP A 161 4.01 -6.54 3.94
CA ASP A 161 3.63 -5.72 5.08
C ASP A 161 4.60 -5.91 6.25
N ILE A 162 4.98 -4.81 6.90
CA ILE A 162 5.77 -4.79 8.13
C ILE A 162 4.85 -4.29 9.24
N SER A 163 4.53 -5.18 10.17
CA SER A 163 3.77 -4.84 11.37
C SER A 163 4.52 -3.86 12.27
N PRO A 164 3.84 -3.12 13.17
CA PRO A 164 4.48 -2.26 14.16
C PRO A 164 5.65 -2.90 14.93
N SER A 165 5.53 -4.18 15.32
CA SER A 165 6.60 -4.90 16.05
C SER A 165 7.81 -5.27 15.18
N GLY A 166 7.67 -5.20 13.86
CA GLY A 166 8.74 -5.43 12.89
C GLY A 166 9.44 -4.13 12.44
N ASP A 167 9.01 -2.97 12.94
CA ASP A 167 9.64 -1.69 12.68
C ASP A 167 10.82 -1.42 13.63
N THR A 168 11.57 -0.37 13.36
CA THR A 168 12.76 0.04 14.11
C THR A 168 12.41 0.83 15.38
N CYS A 169 11.64 0.23 16.28
CA CYS A 169 11.23 0.79 17.58
C CYS A 169 10.33 2.05 17.53
N LEU A 170 9.91 2.49 16.34
CA LEU A 170 8.93 3.57 16.16
C LEU A 170 7.50 3.03 15.95
N PHE A 171 7.35 1.70 15.97
CA PHE A 171 6.07 0.98 15.85
C PHE A 171 5.26 1.35 14.61
N ARG A 172 5.89 1.80 13.52
CA ARG A 172 5.23 2.17 12.27
C ARG A 172 4.80 0.93 11.50
N SER A 173 3.63 1.00 10.87
CA SER A 173 3.22 0.00 9.89
C SER A 173 3.71 0.39 8.50
N TRP A 174 4.31 -0.55 7.78
CA TRP A 174 4.62 -0.40 6.34
C TRP A 174 3.75 -1.37 5.55
N TYR A 175 3.14 -0.90 4.46
CA TYR A 175 2.21 -1.70 3.66
C TYR A 175 2.81 -2.05 2.29
N ASN A 176 2.46 -3.20 1.76
CA ASN A 176 2.82 -3.59 0.40
C ASN A 176 2.29 -2.57 -0.63
N ASP A 177 3.07 -2.34 -1.69
CA ASP A 177 2.80 -1.30 -2.68
C ASP A 177 1.78 -1.67 -3.77
N GLN A 178 1.45 -2.96 -3.91
CA GLN A 178 0.65 -3.48 -5.02
C GLN A 178 -0.74 -2.83 -5.16
N PRO A 179 -1.48 -2.47 -4.09
CA PRO A 179 -2.76 -1.79 -4.22
C PRO A 179 -2.69 -0.40 -4.85
N TYR A 180 -1.50 0.21 -4.87
CA TYR A 180 -1.28 1.58 -5.35
C TYR A 180 -0.71 1.62 -6.77
N LEU A 181 -0.36 0.48 -7.36
CA LEU A 181 0.21 0.42 -8.70
C LEU A 181 -0.83 0.74 -9.78
N TYR A 182 -0.42 1.51 -10.77
CA TYR A 182 -1.26 1.80 -11.93
C TYR A 182 -1.31 0.60 -12.89
N ARG A 183 -2.45 -0.10 -12.89
CA ARG A 183 -2.91 -1.08 -13.90
C ARG A 183 -1.82 -2.07 -14.35
N GLU A 184 -1.52 -2.10 -15.65
CA GLU A 184 -0.74 -3.16 -16.33
C GLU A 184 0.79 -2.94 -16.22
N THR A 185 1.23 -1.81 -15.68
CA THR A 185 2.64 -1.41 -15.58
C THR A 185 3.20 -1.67 -14.18
N VAL A 186 3.10 -2.91 -13.71
CA VAL A 186 3.44 -3.31 -12.32
C VAL A 186 4.92 -3.63 -12.10
N GLY A 187 5.75 -3.61 -13.16
CA GLY A 187 7.16 -3.96 -13.08
C GLY A 187 7.41 -5.36 -12.48
N VAL A 188 8.55 -5.53 -11.82
CA VAL A 188 8.94 -6.75 -11.11
C VAL A 188 9.42 -6.44 -9.70
N THR A 189 9.12 -7.31 -8.74
CA THR A 189 9.69 -7.22 -7.41
C THR A 189 11.10 -7.77 -7.41
N VAL A 190 11.98 -7.15 -6.62
CA VAL A 190 13.37 -7.52 -6.48
C VAL A 190 13.68 -7.62 -5.01
N THR A 191 14.37 -8.70 -4.62
CA THR A 191 14.78 -8.93 -3.23
C THR A 191 16.28 -9.10 -3.18
N ALA A 192 16.90 -8.51 -2.17
CA ALA A 192 18.31 -8.64 -1.91
C ALA A 192 18.66 -10.09 -1.55
N ASP A 193 19.80 -10.59 -2.03
CA ASP A 193 20.34 -11.90 -1.63
C ASP A 193 20.88 -11.78 -0.19
N PRO A 194 20.26 -12.42 0.83
CA PRO A 194 20.67 -12.24 2.22
C PRO A 194 22.11 -12.68 2.48
N SER A 195 22.63 -13.61 1.66
CA SER A 195 24.01 -14.12 1.80
C SER A 195 25.07 -13.16 1.25
N LYS A 196 24.67 -12.13 0.48
CA LYS A 196 25.57 -11.20 -0.22
C LYS A 196 25.28 -9.73 0.08
N THR A 197 24.25 -9.45 0.88
CA THR A 197 23.76 -8.09 1.12
C THR A 197 24.11 -7.67 2.54
N ILE A 198 24.95 -6.64 2.66
CA ILE A 198 25.24 -5.96 3.92
C ILE A 198 24.73 -4.53 3.77
N ILE A 199 23.72 -4.15 4.55
CA ILE A 199 23.20 -2.78 4.58
C ILE A 199 24.04 -1.99 5.56
N SER A 200 24.83 -1.05 5.03
CA SER A 200 25.72 -0.19 5.80
C SER A 200 25.16 1.23 5.83
N TYR A 201 24.48 1.57 6.93
CA TYR A 201 23.92 2.91 7.12
C TYR A 201 25.05 3.95 7.24
N PRO A 202 24.99 5.07 6.51
CA PRO A 202 25.99 6.12 6.63
C PRO A 202 25.86 6.84 7.98
N LYS A 203 26.95 7.47 8.45
CA LYS A 203 27.05 8.01 9.82
C LYS A 203 26.01 9.11 10.13
N ASP A 204 25.60 9.84 9.10
CA ASP A 204 24.61 10.92 9.12
C ASP A 204 23.15 10.42 8.98
N MET A 205 22.95 9.12 8.78
CA MET A 205 21.64 8.49 8.66
C MET A 205 21.39 7.54 9.82
N SER A 206 20.30 7.79 10.54
CA SER A 206 19.90 6.92 11.64
C SER A 206 19.43 5.56 11.14
N THR A 207 19.80 4.48 11.83
CA THR A 207 19.38 3.10 11.48
C THR A 207 17.87 2.89 11.62
N TYR A 208 17.19 3.70 12.42
CA TYR A 208 15.74 3.66 12.61
C TYR A 208 14.93 4.49 11.59
N VAL A 209 15.58 5.07 10.59
CA VAL A 209 14.90 5.82 9.52
C VAL A 209 13.84 4.97 8.80
N ALA A 210 14.18 3.72 8.50
CA ALA A 210 13.29 2.68 8.00
C ALA A 210 13.93 1.30 8.30
N PRO A 211 13.12 0.24 8.51
CA PRO A 211 13.63 -1.09 8.77
C PRO A 211 14.41 -1.65 7.58
N GLU A 212 15.38 -2.53 7.84
CA GLU A 212 16.18 -3.18 6.79
C GLU A 212 15.32 -3.88 5.73
N ASN A 213 14.16 -4.41 6.15
CA ASN A 213 13.18 -5.03 5.25
C ASN A 213 12.61 -4.09 4.18
N VAL A 214 12.65 -2.77 4.38
CA VAL A 214 12.32 -1.80 3.34
C VAL A 214 13.43 -1.72 2.31
N TYR A 215 14.69 -1.69 2.74
CA TYR A 215 15.84 -1.58 1.83
C TYR A 215 16.25 -2.91 1.18
N SER A 216 15.84 -4.05 1.75
CA SER A 216 16.12 -5.38 1.19
C SER A 216 15.11 -5.79 0.11
N THR A 217 14.01 -5.06 -0.06
CA THR A 217 13.05 -5.26 -1.15
C THR A 217 12.94 -4.00 -2.00
N ALA A 218 12.56 -4.20 -3.25
CA ALA A 218 12.32 -3.12 -4.19
C ALA A 218 11.34 -3.55 -5.29
N ARG A 219 10.87 -2.57 -6.05
CA ARG A 219 10.25 -2.81 -7.36
C ARG A 219 11.08 -2.12 -8.44
N SER A 220 11.37 -2.85 -9.51
CA SER A 220 11.99 -2.31 -10.72
C SER A 220 11.08 -2.49 -11.94
N MET A 221 11.45 -1.93 -13.09
CA MET A 221 10.64 -2.01 -14.31
C MET A 221 10.75 -3.38 -14.99
N GLY A 222 11.85 -4.09 -14.77
CA GLY A 222 12.09 -5.44 -15.28
C GLY A 222 13.27 -5.54 -16.24
N PRO A 223 13.54 -6.75 -16.77
CA PRO A 223 14.78 -7.04 -17.47
C PRO A 223 14.79 -6.58 -18.94
N ASN A 224 13.65 -6.17 -19.52
CA ASN A 224 13.56 -5.86 -20.95
C ASN A 224 13.67 -4.35 -21.20
N PRO A 225 14.83 -3.84 -21.68
CA PRO A 225 15.03 -2.42 -21.88
C PRO A 225 14.11 -1.83 -22.96
N GLN A 226 13.68 -2.61 -23.95
CA GLN A 226 12.77 -2.12 -24.98
C GLN A 226 11.36 -1.90 -24.41
N ILE A 227 10.95 -2.68 -23.42
CA ILE A 227 9.68 -2.46 -22.73
C ILE A 227 9.82 -1.25 -21.80
N ASN A 228 10.86 -1.23 -20.97
CA ASN A 228 11.05 -0.20 -19.94
C ASN A 228 11.10 1.23 -20.49
N LYS A 229 11.62 1.42 -21.71
CA LYS A 229 11.62 2.74 -22.38
C LYS A 229 10.22 3.28 -22.70
N ASN A 230 9.22 2.41 -22.80
CA ASN A 230 7.90 2.74 -23.36
C ASN A 230 6.80 2.89 -22.29
N TYR A 231 7.12 2.85 -21.01
CA TYR A 231 6.14 3.03 -19.94
C TYR A 231 6.78 3.63 -18.68
N ASN A 232 5.95 4.22 -17.81
CA ASN A 232 6.37 4.68 -16.50
C ASN A 232 5.92 3.67 -15.42
N LEU A 233 6.83 3.27 -14.53
CA LEU A 233 6.46 2.53 -13.34
C LEU A 233 5.79 3.51 -12.36
N THR A 234 4.50 3.30 -12.11
CA THR A 234 3.63 4.36 -11.58
C THR A 234 2.81 3.88 -10.39
N TRP A 235 2.77 4.69 -9.33
CA TRP A 235 1.91 4.55 -8.16
C TRP A 235 0.95 5.74 -8.05
N ILE A 236 -0.25 5.48 -7.55
CA ILE A 236 -1.31 6.48 -7.37
C ILE A 236 -1.76 6.48 -5.91
N PHE A 237 -1.73 7.67 -5.31
CA PHE A 237 -2.11 7.90 -3.92
C PHE A 237 -3.22 8.94 -3.85
N SER A 238 -4.38 8.59 -3.29
CA SER A 238 -5.48 9.55 -3.15
C SER A 238 -5.23 10.42 -1.92
N VAL A 239 -5.00 11.71 -2.12
CA VAL A 239 -4.66 12.66 -1.05
C VAL A 239 -5.62 13.83 -1.03
N ASP A 240 -5.67 14.55 0.09
CA ASP A 240 -6.59 15.67 0.26
C ASP A 240 -6.05 16.93 -0.46
N VAL A 241 -6.94 17.64 -1.14
CA VAL A 241 -6.59 18.85 -1.90
C VAL A 241 -6.29 20.02 -0.96
N GLY A 242 -5.37 20.90 -1.36
CA GLY A 242 -5.10 22.17 -0.66
C GLY A 242 -4.01 22.10 0.40
N PHE A 243 -3.34 20.95 0.53
CA PHE A 243 -2.20 20.77 1.43
C PHE A 243 -0.89 20.58 0.66
N TYR A 244 0.20 20.95 1.32
CA TYR A 244 1.53 20.49 0.94
C TYR A 244 1.77 19.09 1.49
N TYR A 245 2.54 18.31 0.74
CA TYR A 245 2.94 16.97 1.13
C TYR A 245 4.45 16.81 1.06
N LEU A 246 5.02 16.23 2.12
CA LEU A 246 6.36 15.65 2.08
C LEU A 246 6.25 14.24 1.49
N VAL A 247 6.99 13.97 0.43
CA VAL A 247 7.16 12.64 -0.17
C VAL A 247 8.61 12.21 0.05
N ARG A 248 8.82 11.24 0.93
CA ARG A 248 10.12 10.61 1.17
C ARG A 248 10.22 9.32 0.37
N LEU A 249 11.19 9.25 -0.53
CA LEU A 249 11.48 8.07 -1.34
C LEU A 249 12.74 7.37 -0.80
N HIS A 250 12.62 6.08 -0.48
CA HIS A 250 13.71 5.25 0.03
C HIS A 250 14.33 4.43 -1.10
N PHE A 251 15.67 4.40 -1.13
CA PHE A 251 16.46 3.73 -2.15
C PHE A 251 17.59 2.91 -1.57
N TYR A 252 17.81 1.74 -2.15
CA TYR A 252 18.96 0.88 -1.95
C TYR A 252 19.12 -0.01 -3.18
N GLU A 253 20.32 -0.05 -3.77
CA GLU A 253 20.57 -0.86 -4.95
C GLU A 253 20.74 -2.34 -4.58
N VAL A 254 19.64 -3.08 -4.63
CA VAL A 254 19.55 -4.50 -4.24
C VAL A 254 20.22 -5.46 -5.22
N GLN A 255 20.40 -5.09 -6.51
CA GLN A 255 20.87 -6.05 -7.51
C GLN A 255 22.38 -6.11 -7.57
N ALA A 256 22.95 -7.30 -7.35
CA ALA A 256 24.39 -7.55 -7.36
C ALA A 256 25.10 -6.98 -8.61
N ALA A 257 24.47 -7.10 -9.79
CA ALA A 257 24.99 -6.65 -11.08
C ALA A 257 25.13 -5.13 -11.24
N ILE A 258 24.43 -4.33 -10.42
CA ILE A 258 24.48 -2.87 -10.46
C ILE A 258 25.38 -2.39 -9.32
N ASN A 259 26.55 -1.88 -9.66
CA ASN A 259 27.60 -1.46 -8.73
C ASN A 259 28.44 -0.27 -9.22
N GLN A 260 28.13 0.30 -10.39
CA GLN A 260 28.82 1.45 -10.97
C GLN A 260 27.83 2.57 -11.32
N ILE A 261 28.35 3.79 -11.34
CA ILE A 261 27.64 4.99 -11.80
C ILE A 261 27.22 4.80 -13.27
N ASN A 262 26.07 5.34 -13.63
CA ASN A 262 25.45 5.28 -14.96
C ASN A 262 25.04 3.87 -15.41
N GLN A 263 24.98 2.90 -14.50
CA GLN A 263 24.40 1.59 -14.83
C GLN A 263 22.89 1.62 -14.81
N ARG A 264 22.29 2.22 -13.78
CA ARG A 264 20.85 2.45 -13.68
C ARG A 264 20.62 3.92 -13.38
N ARG A 265 20.10 4.64 -14.36
CA ARG A 265 19.79 6.06 -14.25
C ARG A 265 18.35 6.30 -14.69
N PHE A 266 17.57 7.00 -13.87
CA PHE A 266 16.13 7.19 -14.09
C PHE A 266 15.65 8.57 -13.65
N ASN A 267 14.52 9.00 -14.17
CA ASN A 267 13.82 10.21 -13.78
C ASN A 267 12.71 9.86 -12.79
N ILE A 268 12.46 10.79 -11.85
CA ILE A 268 11.38 10.71 -10.87
C ILE A 268 10.41 11.84 -11.17
N PHE A 269 9.14 11.48 -11.32
CA PHE A 269 8.05 12.41 -11.53
C PHE A 269 7.07 12.34 -10.37
N LEU A 270 6.65 13.51 -9.89
CA LEU A 270 5.58 13.67 -8.92
C LEU A 270 4.51 14.57 -9.51
N SER A 271 3.27 14.07 -9.59
CA SER A 271 2.13 14.76 -10.21
C SER A 271 2.43 15.28 -11.63
N ASN A 272 3.09 14.45 -12.44
CA ASN A 272 3.54 14.74 -13.81
C ASN A 272 4.63 15.82 -13.94
N GLU A 273 5.13 16.36 -12.83
CA GLU A 273 6.26 17.28 -12.81
C GLU A 273 7.55 16.54 -12.50
N THR A 274 8.68 17.05 -13.02
CA THR A 274 9.99 16.42 -12.78
C THR A 274 10.47 16.76 -11.37
N ALA A 275 10.52 15.76 -10.50
CA ALA A 275 11.03 15.88 -9.13
C ALA A 275 12.55 15.68 -9.08
N GLU A 276 13.06 14.74 -9.88
CA GLU A 276 14.49 14.44 -9.96
C GLU A 276 14.82 13.99 -11.38
N SER A 277 15.85 14.58 -11.98
CA SER A 277 16.35 14.16 -13.29
C SER A 277 17.63 13.36 -13.12
N GLY A 278 17.68 12.18 -13.71
CA GLY A 278 18.89 11.37 -13.71
C GLY A 278 19.31 10.82 -12.36
N ALA A 279 18.35 10.45 -11.52
CA ALA A 279 18.55 9.69 -10.30
C ALA A 279 19.43 8.47 -10.58
N ASP A 280 20.50 8.36 -9.80
CA ASP A 280 21.45 7.25 -9.84
C ASP A 280 21.89 6.97 -8.40
N ILE A 281 21.45 5.82 -7.88
CA ILE A 281 21.68 5.44 -6.49
C ILE A 281 23.17 5.32 -6.22
N ILE A 282 23.92 4.64 -7.08
CA ILE A 282 25.37 4.44 -6.90
C ILE A 282 26.09 5.79 -6.91
N ARG A 283 25.64 6.74 -7.75
CA ARG A 283 26.18 8.11 -7.74
C ARG A 283 25.88 8.84 -6.44
N TRP A 284 24.68 8.71 -5.88
CA TRP A 284 24.32 9.36 -4.60
C TRP A 284 25.14 8.84 -3.43
N VAL A 285 25.26 7.51 -3.32
CA VAL A 285 25.90 6.89 -2.15
C VAL A 285 27.40 6.62 -2.32
N LYS A 286 27.93 6.84 -3.53
CA LYS A 286 29.34 6.64 -3.95
C LYS A 286 29.82 5.18 -3.95
N TYR A 287 29.25 4.33 -3.11
CA TYR A 287 29.58 2.91 -2.97
C TYR A 287 28.31 2.08 -2.78
N LYS A 288 28.31 0.85 -3.30
CA LYS A 288 27.22 -0.11 -3.10
C LYS A 288 27.06 -0.50 -1.63
N GLY A 289 25.85 -0.89 -1.24
CA GLY A 289 25.57 -1.40 0.10
C GLY A 289 25.13 -0.33 1.10
N VAL A 290 24.85 0.89 0.62
CA VAL A 290 24.48 2.03 1.45
C VAL A 290 23.05 2.45 1.07
N PRO A 291 22.10 2.52 2.04
CA PRO A 291 20.78 3.03 1.79
C PRO A 291 20.80 4.57 1.71
N VAL A 292 19.81 5.14 1.02
CA VAL A 292 19.59 6.59 0.96
C VAL A 292 18.10 6.87 0.87
N TYR A 293 17.67 8.05 1.32
CA TYR A 293 16.34 8.57 1.01
C TYR A 293 16.45 9.97 0.40
N LYS A 294 15.39 10.38 -0.29
CA LYS A 294 15.23 11.72 -0.85
C LYS A 294 13.85 12.25 -0.49
N ASP A 295 13.83 13.50 -0.03
CA ASP A 295 12.62 14.21 0.35
C ASP A 295 12.25 15.22 -0.72
N TYR A 296 10.98 15.19 -1.12
CA TYR A 296 10.39 16.11 -2.09
C TYR A 296 9.16 16.76 -1.47
N ALA A 297 8.97 18.05 -1.69
CA ALA A 297 7.72 18.72 -1.35
C ALA A 297 6.83 18.81 -2.59
N VAL A 298 5.55 18.51 -2.45
CA VAL A 298 4.57 18.67 -3.53
C VAL A 298 3.33 19.39 -3.01
N ILE A 299 2.62 20.09 -3.88
CA ILE A 299 1.29 20.61 -3.60
C ILE A 299 0.30 19.89 -4.50
N VAL A 300 -0.82 19.45 -3.92
CA VAL A 300 -1.90 18.86 -4.70
C VAL A 300 -3.04 19.87 -4.78
N GLY A 301 -3.09 20.56 -5.92
CA GLY A 301 -4.20 21.43 -6.30
C GLY A 301 -5.26 20.67 -7.10
N GLY A 302 -6.50 21.18 -7.10
CA GLY A 302 -7.59 20.58 -7.88
C GLY A 302 -8.96 21.06 -7.42
N GLU A 303 -10.00 20.55 -8.10
CA GLU A 303 -11.38 20.73 -7.71
C GLU A 303 -11.88 19.50 -6.97
N GLY A 304 -12.41 19.67 -5.75
CA GLY A 304 -12.97 18.57 -4.95
C GLY A 304 -12.20 18.27 -3.65
N PRO A 305 -12.65 17.28 -2.86
CA PRO A 305 -12.08 17.01 -1.55
C PRO A 305 -10.76 16.23 -1.61
N GLN A 306 -10.56 15.41 -2.65
CA GLN A 306 -9.39 14.54 -2.82
C GLN A 306 -8.97 14.47 -4.29
N GLN A 307 -7.68 14.26 -4.52
CA GLN A 307 -7.06 14.17 -5.83
C GLN A 307 -5.94 13.13 -5.80
N ASP A 308 -5.67 12.53 -6.95
CA ASP A 308 -4.60 11.56 -7.11
C ASP A 308 -3.23 12.25 -7.19
N LEU A 309 -2.33 11.90 -6.27
CA LEU A 309 -0.90 12.16 -6.34
C LEU A 309 -0.24 11.01 -7.10
N TRP A 310 0.40 11.35 -8.22
CA TRP A 310 1.06 10.39 -9.09
C TRP A 310 2.54 10.34 -8.78
N LEU A 311 3.09 9.18 -8.47
CA LEU A 311 4.53 8.93 -8.42
C LEU A 311 4.89 8.06 -9.61
N ALA A 312 5.77 8.52 -10.49
CA ALA A 312 6.18 7.79 -11.68
C ALA A 312 7.71 7.78 -11.83
N LEU A 313 8.23 6.64 -12.28
CA LEU A 313 9.65 6.45 -12.58
C LEU A 313 9.82 6.04 -14.04
N HIS A 314 10.83 6.59 -14.71
CA HIS A 314 11.14 6.28 -16.12
C HIS A 314 12.65 6.26 -16.35
N PRO A 315 13.21 5.35 -17.16
CA PRO A 315 14.65 5.32 -17.42
C PRO A 315 15.11 6.61 -18.11
N ASP A 316 16.21 7.21 -17.64
CA ASP A 316 16.76 8.41 -18.28
C ASP A 316 17.58 8.00 -19.51
N LEU A 317 17.15 8.45 -20.69
CA LEU A 317 17.74 8.07 -21.97
C LEU A 317 18.92 8.95 -22.39
N SER A 318 19.13 10.10 -21.73
CA SER A 318 20.08 11.14 -22.15
C SER A 318 21.55 10.70 -22.14
N GLU A 319 21.97 9.99 -21.09
CA GLU A 319 23.37 9.60 -20.84
C GLU A 319 23.64 8.13 -21.18
N GLN A 320 22.73 7.49 -21.92
CA GLN A 320 22.82 6.10 -22.39
C GLN A 320 23.29 5.13 -21.29
N PRO A 321 22.55 5.02 -20.15
CA PRO A 321 22.95 4.13 -19.07
C PRO A 321 23.00 2.68 -19.53
N GLN A 322 23.80 1.86 -18.85
CA GLN A 322 23.97 0.45 -19.20
C GLN A 322 22.64 -0.32 -19.17
N TYR A 323 21.75 0.01 -18.22
CA TYR A 323 20.43 -0.57 -18.05
C TYR A 323 19.37 0.53 -18.08
N TYR A 324 18.39 0.36 -18.97
CA TYR A 324 17.19 1.19 -19.01
C TYR A 324 16.17 0.62 -18.03
N ASP A 325 16.27 1.02 -16.77
CA ASP A 325 15.44 0.53 -15.67
C ASP A 325 15.33 1.63 -14.59
N ALA A 326 14.37 1.49 -13.69
CA ALA A 326 14.20 2.34 -12.52
C ALA A 326 13.94 1.45 -11.29
N ILE A 327 14.16 1.96 -10.09
CA ILE A 327 13.99 1.18 -8.86
C ILE A 327 13.53 2.04 -7.69
N LEU A 328 12.73 1.46 -6.80
CA LEU A 328 12.27 2.08 -5.55
C LEU A 328 12.08 1.03 -4.46
N ASN A 329 12.46 1.37 -3.22
CA ASN A 329 12.44 0.46 -2.07
C ASN A 329 11.34 0.80 -1.06
N GLY A 330 11.01 2.08 -0.90
CA GLY A 330 9.97 2.51 0.04
C GLY A 330 9.45 3.91 -0.26
N VAL A 331 8.25 4.20 0.22
CA VAL A 331 7.61 5.52 0.11
C VAL A 331 6.97 5.90 1.44
N GLU A 332 7.23 7.10 1.92
CA GLU A 332 6.43 7.73 2.97
C GLU A 332 5.83 9.03 2.43
N ILE A 333 4.55 9.26 2.69
CA ILE A 333 3.84 10.49 2.29
C ILE A 333 3.21 11.09 3.54
N PHE A 334 3.56 12.34 3.81
CA PHE A 334 3.06 13.10 4.93
C PHE A 334 2.35 14.36 4.46
N LYS A 335 1.12 14.59 4.93
CA LYS A 335 0.46 15.89 4.79
C LYS A 335 1.06 16.85 5.81
N LEU A 336 1.35 18.08 5.38
CA LEU A 336 1.87 19.16 6.22
C LEU A 336 0.70 20.04 6.71
N SER A 337 0.77 20.51 7.94
CA SER A 337 -0.21 21.47 8.46
C SER A 337 -0.21 22.76 7.62
N ASP A 338 -1.39 23.30 7.36
CA ASP A 338 -1.54 24.59 6.69
C ASP A 338 -1.15 25.77 7.62
N THR A 339 -1.27 26.99 7.12
CA THR A 339 -0.95 28.22 7.86
C THR A 339 -1.90 28.49 9.03
N ASP A 340 -3.03 27.78 9.11
CA ASP A 340 -4.00 27.85 10.20
C ASP A 340 -3.83 26.68 11.20
N ASP A 341 -2.66 26.03 11.18
CA ASP A 341 -2.31 24.85 12.00
C ASP A 341 -3.29 23.69 11.82
N ASN A 342 -3.86 23.54 10.62
CA ASN A 342 -4.88 22.54 10.34
C ASN A 342 -4.34 21.40 9.46
N LEU A 343 -4.72 20.17 9.82
CA LEU A 343 -4.48 18.93 9.06
C LEU A 343 -5.81 18.26 8.68
N ALA A 344 -6.94 18.80 9.15
CA ALA A 344 -8.22 18.15 8.99
C ALA A 344 -8.67 18.13 7.53
N ARG A 345 -9.14 16.95 7.12
CA ARG A 345 -9.72 16.71 5.80
C ARG A 345 -11.24 16.74 5.80
N ALA A 346 -11.81 16.92 4.62
CA ALA A 346 -13.21 16.60 4.38
C ALA A 346 -13.45 15.09 4.50
N ASN A 347 -14.65 14.68 4.94
CA ASN A 347 -15.00 13.27 4.94
C ASN A 347 -15.07 12.75 3.49
N PRO A 348 -14.46 11.59 3.18
CA PRO A 348 -14.50 11.05 1.83
C PRO A 348 -15.93 10.75 1.41
N ILE A 349 -16.25 10.99 0.14
CA ILE A 349 -17.58 10.73 -0.42
C ILE A 349 -17.62 9.25 -0.81
N PRO A 350 -18.53 8.43 -0.24
CA PRO A 350 -18.65 7.05 -0.64
C PRO A 350 -19.02 6.92 -2.12
N SER A 351 -18.44 5.94 -2.81
CA SER A 351 -18.84 5.64 -4.18
C SER A 351 -20.35 5.34 -4.25
N PRO A 352 -21.04 5.76 -5.32
CA PRO A 352 -22.46 5.46 -5.51
C PRO A 352 -22.70 3.95 -5.37
N LYS A 353 -23.68 3.56 -4.55
CA LYS A 353 -24.11 2.16 -4.48
C LYS A 353 -24.53 1.74 -5.89
N GLN A 354 -23.89 0.73 -6.47
CA GLN A 354 -24.46 0.07 -7.64
C GLN A 354 -25.87 -0.39 -7.24
N ASN A 355 -26.88 0.04 -8.00
CA ASN A 355 -28.23 -0.47 -7.82
C ASN A 355 -28.15 -1.99 -7.87
N VAL A 356 -28.66 -2.66 -6.83
CA VAL A 356 -28.83 -4.12 -6.83
C VAL A 356 -29.61 -4.44 -8.10
N VAL A 357 -28.95 -5.07 -9.06
CA VAL A 357 -29.61 -5.57 -10.26
C VAL A 357 -30.55 -6.65 -9.76
N ASP A 358 -31.83 -6.30 -9.66
CA ASP A 358 -32.91 -7.23 -9.35
C ASP A 358 -33.08 -8.15 -10.56
N PRO A 359 -32.65 -9.42 -10.50
CA PRO A 359 -32.72 -10.33 -11.63
C PRO A 359 -34.17 -10.60 -12.05
N SER A 360 -35.14 -10.30 -11.18
CA SER A 360 -36.58 -10.50 -11.45
C SER A 360 -37.20 -9.41 -12.34
N LYS A 361 -36.49 -8.28 -12.56
CA LYS A 361 -36.95 -7.18 -13.43
C LYS A 361 -36.40 -7.27 -14.86
N ALA A 362 -35.68 -8.34 -15.21
CA ALA A 362 -35.30 -8.59 -16.59
C ALA A 362 -36.54 -8.95 -17.42
N LEU A 363 -36.87 -8.11 -18.40
CA LEU A 363 -38.03 -8.28 -19.29
C LEU A 363 -37.88 -9.56 -20.13
N PRO A 364 -38.91 -10.42 -20.26
CA PRO A 364 -38.83 -11.59 -21.14
C PRO A 364 -38.82 -11.15 -22.61
N SER A 365 -37.78 -11.54 -23.35
CA SER A 365 -37.73 -11.32 -24.80
C SER A 365 -38.86 -12.12 -25.48
N THR A 366 -39.80 -11.42 -26.10
CA THR A 366 -40.84 -11.99 -26.96
C THR A 366 -40.22 -12.60 -28.22
N ARG A 367 -40.46 -13.89 -28.44
CA ARG A 367 -40.20 -14.60 -29.72
C ARG A 367 -41.50 -14.76 -30.49
N ALA A 368 -41.46 -14.38 -31.77
CA ALA A 368 -42.28 -14.92 -32.86
C ALA A 368 -41.43 -14.77 -34.15
N GLY A 369 -41.25 -15.71 -35.06
CA GLY A 369 -41.62 -17.12 -35.16
C GLY A 369 -41.22 -17.62 -36.55
N ASN A 370 -40.81 -18.90 -36.61
CA ASN A 370 -41.07 -19.87 -37.69
C ASN A 370 -39.91 -20.41 -38.58
N SER A 371 -40.03 -21.73 -38.79
CA SER A 371 -39.43 -22.65 -39.76
C SER A 371 -38.09 -23.37 -39.42
N ASN A 372 -38.30 -24.55 -38.82
CA ASN A 372 -37.80 -25.89 -39.19
C ASN A 372 -36.30 -26.20 -39.38
N LYS A 373 -35.93 -27.26 -38.64
CA LYS A 373 -34.75 -28.15 -38.75
C LYS A 373 -33.42 -27.51 -38.34
N HIS A 374 -33.03 -27.77 -37.09
CA HIS A 374 -31.82 -28.48 -36.69
C HIS A 374 -31.91 -28.70 -35.16
N LYS A 375 -31.77 -29.94 -34.69
CA LYS A 375 -31.54 -30.21 -33.26
C LYS A 375 -30.12 -29.74 -32.93
N ALA A 376 -29.97 -28.44 -32.67
CA ALA A 376 -28.73 -27.85 -32.20
C ALA A 376 -28.72 -27.88 -30.68
N ILE A 377 -27.79 -28.70 -30.17
CA ILE A 377 -27.40 -28.88 -28.79
C ILE A 377 -27.02 -27.51 -28.20
N ILE A 378 -27.86 -26.96 -27.32
CA ILE A 378 -27.45 -25.91 -26.39
C ILE A 378 -26.70 -26.62 -25.26
N GLY A 379 -25.40 -26.81 -25.49
CA GLY A 379 -24.43 -27.39 -24.56
C GLY A 379 -23.00 -26.96 -24.90
N GLY A 380 -22.84 -25.86 -25.64
CA GLY A 380 -21.54 -25.29 -26.00
C GLY A 380 -21.13 -24.23 -24.97
N GLY A 381 -20.05 -24.50 -24.24
CA GLY A 381 -19.41 -23.55 -23.34
C GLY A 381 -18.71 -24.17 -22.14
N VAL A 382 -19.18 -25.33 -21.66
CA VAL A 382 -18.56 -26.03 -20.51
C VAL A 382 -17.92 -27.35 -20.93
N GLY A 383 -18.44 -28.03 -21.96
CA GLY A 383 -17.88 -29.30 -22.45
C GLY A 383 -16.58 -29.15 -23.23
N GLU A 384 -16.42 -28.09 -24.01
CA GLU A 384 -15.22 -27.90 -24.85
C GLU A 384 -13.98 -27.55 -24.02
N GLY A 385 -14.11 -26.72 -22.99
CA GLY A 385 -12.99 -26.38 -22.09
C GLY A 385 -12.47 -27.59 -21.31
N LEU A 386 -13.37 -28.49 -20.90
CA LEU A 386 -13.03 -29.72 -20.17
C LEU A 386 -12.33 -30.75 -21.07
N LEU A 387 -12.77 -30.90 -22.32
CA LEU A 387 -12.13 -31.78 -23.29
C LEU A 387 -10.74 -31.27 -23.71
N VAL A 388 -10.57 -29.96 -23.87
CA VAL A 388 -9.26 -29.35 -24.17
C VAL A 388 -8.29 -29.49 -22.98
N ALA A 389 -8.76 -29.25 -21.75
CA ALA A 389 -7.93 -29.44 -20.56
C ALA A 389 -7.50 -30.91 -20.36
N LEU A 390 -8.40 -31.86 -20.62
CA LEU A 390 -8.09 -33.29 -20.57
C LEU A 390 -7.13 -33.72 -21.68
N ALA A 391 -7.27 -33.18 -22.90
CA ALA A 391 -6.36 -33.45 -24.00
C ALA A 391 -4.95 -32.89 -23.75
N ILE A 392 -4.84 -31.69 -23.17
CA ILE A 392 -3.56 -31.09 -22.76
C ILE A 392 -2.93 -31.92 -21.64
N GLY A 393 -3.71 -32.32 -20.63
CA GLY A 393 -3.24 -33.20 -19.56
C GLY A 393 -2.74 -34.55 -20.07
N PHE A 394 -3.44 -35.16 -21.04
CA PHE A 394 -3.03 -36.43 -21.63
C PHE A 394 -1.77 -36.32 -22.49
N ARG A 395 -1.59 -35.21 -23.23
CA ARG A 395 -0.37 -34.93 -24.00
C ARG A 395 0.84 -34.75 -23.08
N VAL A 396 0.69 -34.01 -21.98
CA VAL A 396 1.74 -33.83 -20.96
C VAL A 396 2.09 -35.17 -20.30
N PHE A 397 1.09 -36.00 -19.99
CA PHE A 397 1.28 -37.33 -19.42
C PHE A 397 1.99 -38.29 -20.39
N ALA A 398 1.61 -38.31 -21.68
CA ALA A 398 2.24 -39.17 -22.68
C ALA A 398 3.71 -38.79 -22.95
N VAL A 399 4.03 -37.50 -23.01
CA VAL A 399 5.41 -37.01 -23.19
C VAL A 399 6.28 -37.34 -21.97
N SER A 400 5.70 -37.30 -20.75
CA SER A 400 6.42 -37.68 -19.53
C SER A 400 6.73 -39.18 -19.42
N ARG A 401 5.97 -40.03 -20.13
CA ARG A 401 6.21 -41.49 -20.17
C ARG A 401 7.18 -41.92 -21.26
N HIS A 402 7.32 -41.16 -22.35
CA HIS A 402 8.18 -41.54 -23.48
C HIS A 402 9.67 -41.16 -23.29
N GLY A 403 10.02 -40.47 -22.19
CA GLY A 403 11.38 -40.05 -21.87
C GLY A 403 12.20 -41.02 -20.98
N LYS A 404 11.75 -42.27 -20.80
CA LYS A 404 12.48 -43.29 -20.05
C LYS A 404 12.67 -44.55 -20.88
N ASP A 405 13.73 -44.56 -21.70
CA ASP A 405 14.43 -45.77 -22.12
C ASP A 405 15.94 -45.48 -22.08
N HIS A 406 16.71 -46.40 -21.47
CA HIS A 406 18.13 -46.28 -21.14
C HIS A 406 19.06 -46.91 -22.19
N SER A 407 20.27 -46.35 -22.38
CA SER A 407 21.56 -47.09 -22.44
C SER A 407 22.80 -46.14 -22.48
N PRO A 408 24.00 -46.59 -22.08
CA PRO A 408 24.89 -45.85 -21.16
C PRO A 408 26.24 -45.39 -21.75
N SER A 409 26.79 -44.27 -21.24
CA SER A 409 28.24 -43.99 -21.19
C SER A 409 28.54 -42.79 -20.25
N ASP A 410 29.71 -42.81 -19.61
CA ASP A 410 30.06 -42.21 -18.31
C ASP A 410 30.20 -40.66 -18.19
N GLY A 411 29.57 -40.09 -17.13
CA GLY A 411 30.01 -39.01 -16.22
C GLY A 411 30.08 -37.51 -16.67
N PRO A 412 30.03 -36.50 -15.75
CA PRO A 412 29.65 -36.49 -14.33
C PRO A 412 28.36 -35.68 -14.02
N THR A 413 27.92 -35.82 -12.77
CA THR A 413 26.59 -35.59 -12.19
C THR A 413 26.22 -34.12 -11.97
N TRP A 414 25.09 -33.66 -12.54
CA TRP A 414 24.29 -32.56 -12.00
C TRP A 414 23.04 -33.12 -11.30
N GLN A 415 22.84 -32.75 -10.04
CA GLN A 415 21.64 -33.08 -9.29
C GLN A 415 20.45 -32.25 -9.81
N LEU A 416 19.42 -32.93 -10.34
CA LEU A 416 18.13 -32.34 -10.66
C LEU A 416 17.20 -32.35 -9.42
N PRO A 417 16.28 -31.37 -9.29
CA PRO A 417 15.33 -31.33 -8.17
C PRO A 417 14.32 -32.48 -8.25
N ASN A 418 13.82 -32.88 -7.08
CA ASN A 418 12.79 -33.91 -6.93
C ASN A 418 11.56 -33.62 -7.81
N THR A 419 11.21 -34.60 -8.66
CA THR A 419 10.13 -34.54 -9.66
C THR A 419 8.71 -34.49 -9.07
N THR A 420 8.58 -34.52 -7.75
CA THR A 420 7.31 -34.34 -7.02
C THR A 420 6.81 -32.89 -7.04
N GLU A 421 7.68 -31.88 -6.97
CA GLU A 421 7.23 -30.47 -6.96
C GLU A 421 6.79 -29.96 -8.35
N ALA A 422 7.35 -30.52 -9.42
CA ALA A 422 7.13 -30.04 -10.78
C ALA A 422 5.72 -30.36 -11.34
N MET A 423 5.00 -31.31 -10.76
CA MET A 423 3.64 -31.70 -11.22
C MET A 423 2.50 -31.15 -10.34
N HIS A 424 2.76 -30.83 -9.08
CA HIS A 424 1.73 -30.33 -8.16
C HIS A 424 1.44 -28.83 -8.36
N LEU A 425 2.46 -28.02 -8.63
CA LEU A 425 2.31 -26.58 -8.85
C LEU A 425 1.41 -26.21 -10.04
N PRO A 426 1.57 -26.82 -11.23
CA PRO A 426 0.75 -26.47 -12.39
C PRO A 426 -0.73 -26.82 -12.20
N PHE A 427 -1.02 -27.96 -11.55
CA PHE A 427 -2.40 -28.40 -11.28
C PHE A 427 -3.08 -27.49 -10.25
N LEU A 428 -2.38 -27.13 -9.16
CA LEU A 428 -2.87 -26.21 -8.15
C LEU A 428 -3.08 -24.79 -8.70
N GLN A 429 -2.17 -24.30 -9.54
CA GLN A 429 -2.30 -22.99 -10.19
C GLN A 429 -3.47 -22.96 -11.19
N THR A 430 -3.65 -24.02 -11.99
CA THR A 430 -4.76 -24.12 -12.95
C THR A 430 -6.10 -24.25 -12.23
N PHE A 431 -6.15 -25.04 -11.14
CA PHE A 431 -7.35 -25.18 -10.30
C PHE A 431 -7.69 -23.86 -9.58
N ALA A 432 -6.70 -23.17 -9.02
CA ALA A 432 -6.89 -21.88 -8.37
C ALA A 432 -7.37 -20.81 -9.35
N ALA A 433 -6.78 -20.72 -10.55
CA ALA A 433 -7.20 -19.76 -11.59
C ALA A 433 -8.64 -20.02 -12.04
N THR A 434 -9.00 -21.30 -12.26
CA THR A 434 -10.36 -21.71 -12.67
C THR A 434 -11.38 -21.45 -11.55
N PHE A 435 -11.01 -21.72 -10.30
CA PHE A 435 -11.84 -21.46 -9.12
C PHE A 435 -12.07 -19.96 -8.90
N HIS A 436 -11.04 -19.13 -9.13
CA HIS A 436 -11.13 -17.68 -9.04
C HIS A 436 -12.06 -17.09 -10.10
N LEU A 437 -12.04 -17.65 -11.32
CA LEU A 437 -12.95 -17.25 -12.41
C LEU A 437 -14.41 -17.60 -12.12
N LEU A 438 -14.64 -18.75 -11.48
CA LEU A 438 -15.98 -19.26 -11.18
C LEU A 438 -16.61 -18.64 -9.92
N ARG A 439 -15.81 -18.06 -9.03
CA ARG A 439 -16.26 -17.40 -7.77
C ARG A 439 -17.25 -16.27 -8.00
N SER A 440 -17.21 -15.61 -9.15
CA SER A 440 -18.12 -14.52 -9.51
C SER A 440 -19.40 -14.98 -10.23
N LYS A 441 -19.49 -16.27 -10.61
CA LYS A 441 -20.54 -16.78 -11.51
C LYS A 441 -21.38 -17.92 -10.96
N LEU A 442 -21.00 -18.53 -9.82
CA LEU A 442 -21.70 -19.68 -9.25
C LEU A 442 -22.09 -19.47 -7.78
N PRO A 443 -23.21 -20.07 -7.32
CA PRO A 443 -23.60 -20.03 -5.91
C PRO A 443 -22.64 -20.85 -5.04
N LEU A 444 -22.42 -20.40 -3.80
CA LEU A 444 -21.41 -20.91 -2.87
C LEU A 444 -21.48 -22.44 -2.64
N LYS A 445 -22.68 -23.03 -2.64
CA LYS A 445 -22.87 -24.48 -2.50
C LYS A 445 -22.27 -25.28 -3.67
N THR A 446 -22.29 -24.73 -4.88
CA THR A 446 -21.72 -25.37 -6.08
C THR A 446 -20.20 -25.22 -6.11
N LEU A 447 -19.67 -24.07 -5.67
CA LEU A 447 -18.23 -23.86 -5.48
C LEU A 447 -17.64 -24.81 -4.44
N MET A 448 -18.31 -25.03 -3.30
CA MET A 448 -17.84 -25.99 -2.31
C MET A 448 -17.83 -27.43 -2.85
N ARG A 449 -18.84 -27.84 -3.63
CA ARG A 449 -18.85 -29.17 -4.26
C ARG A 449 -17.69 -29.37 -5.24
N LEU A 450 -17.39 -28.36 -6.06
CA LEU A 450 -16.25 -28.40 -7.00
C LEU A 450 -14.91 -28.44 -6.26
N TYR A 451 -14.81 -27.72 -5.13
CA TYR A 451 -13.64 -27.75 -4.26
C TYR A 451 -13.38 -29.15 -3.68
N PHE A 452 -14.42 -29.78 -3.12
CA PHE A 452 -14.31 -31.14 -2.57
C PHE A 452 -13.99 -32.19 -3.64
N LEU A 453 -14.61 -32.08 -4.82
CA LEU A 453 -14.33 -33.00 -5.94
C LEU A 453 -12.87 -32.90 -6.42
N GLY A 454 -12.31 -31.69 -6.46
CA GLY A 454 -10.91 -31.47 -6.82
C GLY A 454 -9.94 -32.10 -5.82
N TRP A 455 -10.25 -32.01 -4.52
CA TRP A 455 -9.47 -32.65 -3.46
C TRP A 455 -9.58 -34.18 -3.47
N ASP A 456 -10.76 -34.73 -3.76
CA ASP A 456 -10.96 -36.19 -3.89
C ASP A 456 -10.16 -36.79 -5.07
N VAL A 457 -10.10 -36.08 -6.20
CA VAL A 457 -9.27 -36.49 -7.36
C VAL A 457 -7.78 -36.44 -7.01
N LEU A 458 -7.33 -35.40 -6.31
CA LEU A 458 -5.94 -35.27 -5.86
C LEU A 458 -5.54 -36.41 -4.91
N ALA A 459 -6.44 -36.75 -3.97
CA ALA A 459 -6.26 -37.82 -3.00
C ALA A 459 -6.25 -39.21 -3.65
N LYS A 460 -7.04 -39.43 -4.71
CA LYS A 460 -7.04 -40.69 -5.46
C LYS A 460 -5.75 -40.89 -6.27
N CYS A 461 -5.26 -39.83 -6.93
CA CYS A 461 -3.98 -39.85 -7.65
C CYS A 461 -2.77 -40.11 -6.74
N THR A 462 -2.78 -39.63 -5.50
CA THR A 462 -1.72 -39.92 -4.52
C THR A 462 -1.82 -41.35 -3.99
N ARG A 463 -3.04 -41.89 -3.81
CA ARG A 463 -3.26 -43.23 -3.26
C ARG A 463 -2.99 -44.35 -4.28
N GLU A 464 -3.23 -44.15 -5.58
CA GLU A 464 -2.91 -45.15 -6.62
C GLU A 464 -1.41 -45.29 -6.92
N ARG A 465 -0.58 -44.29 -6.60
CA ARG A 465 0.90 -44.38 -6.74
C ARG A 465 1.61 -44.98 -5.53
N LEU A 466 1.08 -44.79 -4.32
CA LEU A 466 1.58 -45.45 -3.10
C LEU A 466 1.34 -46.98 -3.07
N MET A 467 0.56 -47.51 -4.02
CA MET A 467 0.33 -48.95 -4.19
C MET A 467 1.13 -49.55 -5.36
N ALA A 468 1.87 -48.72 -6.11
CA ALA A 468 2.62 -49.12 -7.31
C ALA A 468 4.15 -48.98 -7.16
N ASP A 469 4.60 -48.39 -6.05
CA ASP A 469 5.97 -48.47 -5.51
C ASP A 469 5.98 -49.47 -4.35
#